data_AF-A0A651DSA8-F1
#
_entry.id   AF-A0A651DSA8-F1
#
_cell.length_a   1.000
_cell.length_b   1.000
_cell.length_c   1.000
_cell.angle_alpha   90.00
_cell.angle_beta   90.00
_cell.angle_gamma   90.00
#
_symmetry.space_group_name_H-M   'P 1'
#
loop_
_entity.id
_entity.type
_entity.pdbx_description
1 polymer ?
#
loop_
_entity_poly.entity_id
_entity_poly.type
_entity_poly.pdbx_seq_one_letter_code
_entity_poly.pdbx_strand_id
1 'polypeptide(L)'
;MHTAKIIFSLTAIIASSLMSCVSVTESELSQSSPKSNSSNGETSAKKSQPQLKLDSPSILSVSDQSKPNSETILNEVISRQKSLQVCNFEFDSEAAREWSKVYTNDQGQYLVKLLCFMAAYQGAFTFLQVDTTQAELKIEPLELEVAGFPEFDPKTKILSNAYKFTGAGTCIQETQHYWNGDGLRLISSQLIDQVPNACAESGARSPSDNQLITTNSVGTAKLGMTLGELKQDLGEDATFKATPLGVDAGEGIKVTQYGNVLYLLGFAEQKQPITNNSQITMITVDNPSYRTTAGIGAGTPLKEAVAAYGQATLSYNWNNEGREYIKFAQGLGADTGVWIRSNQWTLTEFAGIYSDTKSEFNETQKYHDHAGIGSITIRK
;
A
#
# COMPACT_ATOMS: atom_id res chain seq x y z
N MET A 1 11.45 12.29 -43.45
CA MET A 1 10.11 12.17 -42.83
C MET A 1 10.31 12.04 -41.32
N HIS A 2 10.19 13.14 -40.59
CA HIS A 2 10.34 13.17 -39.14
C HIS A 2 8.98 13.04 -38.49
N THR A 3 8.73 11.91 -37.84
CA THR A 3 7.57 11.70 -36.98
C THR A 3 7.87 12.31 -35.62
N ALA A 4 7.19 13.41 -35.31
CA ALA A 4 7.20 14.04 -34.00
C ALA A 4 6.49 13.09 -33.00
N LYS A 5 7.22 12.62 -31.99
CA LYS A 5 6.64 11.98 -30.80
C LYS A 5 6.05 13.07 -29.92
N ILE A 6 4.73 13.14 -29.87
CA ILE A 6 4.00 13.94 -28.88
C ILE A 6 3.97 13.13 -27.59
N ILE A 7 4.72 13.59 -26.58
CA ILE A 7 4.66 13.06 -25.22
C ILE A 7 3.47 13.76 -24.55
N PHE A 8 2.36 13.04 -24.40
CA PHE A 8 1.29 13.46 -23.51
C PHE A 8 1.64 12.99 -22.10
N SER A 9 2.07 13.91 -21.24
CA SER A 9 2.07 13.67 -19.79
C SER A 9 0.61 13.62 -19.33
N LEU A 10 0.11 12.42 -19.05
CA LEU A 10 -1.24 12.22 -18.54
C LEU A 10 -1.28 12.64 -17.07
N THR A 11 -2.12 13.64 -16.80
CA THR A 11 -2.42 14.20 -15.49
C THR A 11 -3.03 13.14 -14.59
N ALA A 12 -2.62 13.09 -13.32
CA ALA A 12 -3.28 12.30 -12.28
C ALA A 12 -4.78 12.62 -12.27
N ILE A 13 -5.61 11.64 -12.66
CA ILE A 13 -7.06 11.71 -12.48
C ILE A 13 -7.33 11.38 -11.03
N ILE A 14 -7.13 12.38 -10.16
CA ILE A 14 -7.89 12.45 -8.91
C ILE A 14 -9.32 12.73 -9.36
N ALA A 15 -10.22 11.77 -9.15
CA ALA A 15 -11.65 11.97 -9.28
C ALA A 15 -12.05 13.14 -8.37
N SER A 16 -12.08 14.33 -8.96
CA SER A 16 -12.52 15.57 -8.33
C SER A 16 -14.04 15.59 -8.41
N SER A 17 -14.69 14.86 -7.49
CA SER A 17 -16.07 15.13 -7.13
C SER A 17 -16.12 16.37 -6.23
N LEU A 18 -15.72 17.52 -6.79
CA LEU A 18 -16.15 18.82 -6.28
C LEU A 18 -17.58 19.01 -6.76
N MET A 19 -18.54 18.47 -6.01
CA MET A 19 -19.92 18.91 -6.15
C MET A 19 -19.99 20.38 -5.75
N SER A 20 -20.44 21.19 -6.70
CA SER A 20 -20.80 22.59 -6.55
C SER A 20 -21.72 22.77 -5.35
N CYS A 21 -21.26 23.44 -4.30
CA CYS A 21 -22.15 24.03 -3.30
C CYS A 21 -22.99 25.10 -4.00
N VAL A 22 -24.22 24.75 -4.38
CA VAL A 22 -25.24 25.74 -4.71
C VAL A 22 -25.54 26.48 -3.41
N SER A 23 -25.17 27.75 -3.38
CA SER A 23 -25.50 28.68 -2.31
C SER A 23 -27.02 28.83 -2.24
N VAL A 24 -27.61 28.39 -1.13
CA VAL A 24 -28.98 28.76 -0.77
C VAL A 24 -28.94 30.20 -0.28
N THR A 25 -29.52 31.10 -1.08
CA THR A 25 -29.91 32.45 -0.69
C THR A 25 -31.21 32.41 0.09
N GLU A 26 -31.17 32.84 1.36
CA GLU A 26 -32.29 33.42 2.11
C GLU A 26 -31.70 34.58 2.93
N SER A 27 -31.92 35.81 2.48
CA SER A 27 -32.94 36.76 2.96
C SER A 27 -32.72 37.26 4.38
N GLU A 28 -32.25 38.51 4.41
CA GLU A 28 -32.56 39.61 5.34
C GLU A 28 -32.98 39.27 6.78
N LEU A 29 -32.12 39.62 7.74
CA LEU A 29 -32.57 40.38 8.90
C LEU A 29 -31.46 41.32 9.40
N SER A 30 -31.73 42.62 9.30
CA SER A 30 -30.94 43.71 9.84
C SER A 30 -31.04 43.77 11.36
N GLN A 31 -29.93 44.06 12.05
CA GLN A 31 -29.89 45.10 13.09
C GLN A 31 -28.45 45.49 13.50
N SER A 32 -28.35 46.73 13.93
CA SER A 32 -27.24 47.67 13.92
C SER A 32 -26.31 47.66 15.16
N SER A 33 -25.00 47.86 14.91
CA SER A 33 -24.00 48.78 15.54
C SER A 33 -23.81 48.82 17.09
N PRO A 34 -22.65 49.29 17.66
CA PRO A 34 -21.66 50.21 17.08
C PRO A 34 -20.16 49.92 17.32
N LYS A 35 -19.37 50.75 16.63
CA LYS A 35 -17.90 50.91 16.58
C LYS A 35 -17.24 51.22 17.92
N SER A 36 -15.97 50.82 18.03
CA SER A 36 -14.97 51.46 18.89
C SER A 36 -13.63 51.55 18.15
N ASN A 37 -13.16 52.78 17.93
CA ASN A 37 -11.84 53.14 17.42
C ASN A 37 -10.76 52.96 18.50
N SER A 38 -9.54 52.60 18.10
CA SER A 38 -8.33 53.21 18.68
C SER A 38 -7.12 53.00 17.77
N SER A 39 -6.49 54.12 17.44
CA SER A 39 -5.21 54.25 16.72
C SER A 39 -4.06 54.46 17.72
N ASN A 40 -2.84 54.08 17.34
CA ASN A 40 -1.55 54.80 17.47
C ASN A 40 -0.47 53.84 16.93
N GLY A 41 0.40 54.21 15.97
CA GLY A 41 1.58 55.08 16.11
C GLY A 41 2.69 54.29 16.84
N GLU A 42 3.89 53.99 16.32
CA GLU A 42 4.88 54.81 15.60
C GLU A 42 5.98 53.94 14.93
N THR A 43 6.63 54.58 13.95
CA THR A 43 7.95 54.40 13.31
C THR A 43 9.11 53.81 14.15
N SER A 44 10.02 53.04 13.51
CA SER A 44 11.40 53.51 13.19
C SER A 44 12.35 52.44 12.59
N ALA A 45 13.05 52.88 11.54
CA ALA A 45 14.34 52.53 10.93
C ALA A 45 15.18 51.26 11.28
N LYS A 46 15.47 50.50 10.21
CA LYS A 46 16.79 50.24 9.58
C LYS A 46 17.90 49.54 10.39
N LYS A 47 18.26 48.31 9.98
CA LYS A 47 19.67 47.88 9.91
C LYS A 47 19.89 46.76 8.89
N SER A 48 20.98 46.89 8.15
CA SER A 48 21.38 46.11 6.98
C SER A 48 22.41 45.04 7.31
N GLN A 49 22.59 44.12 6.35
CA GLN A 49 23.73 43.22 6.05
C GLN A 49 23.82 41.88 6.80
N PRO A 50 24.46 40.82 6.25
CA PRO A 50 25.19 40.69 4.97
C PRO A 50 24.79 39.50 4.04
N GLN A 51 25.37 39.51 2.83
CA GLN A 51 25.28 38.51 1.75
C GLN A 51 25.74 37.09 2.15
N LEU A 52 25.02 36.07 1.67
CA LEU A 52 25.47 34.68 1.61
C LEU A 52 26.31 34.44 0.36
N LYS A 53 27.54 33.98 0.57
CA LYS A 53 28.40 33.39 -0.47
C LYS A 53 27.94 31.95 -0.75
N LEU A 54 27.94 31.60 -2.03
CA LEU A 54 27.74 30.24 -2.53
C LEU A 54 29.12 29.54 -2.54
N ASP A 55 29.33 28.58 -1.64
CA ASP A 55 30.52 27.73 -1.65
C ASP A 55 30.17 26.32 -2.15
N SER A 56 31.01 25.85 -3.07
CA SER A 56 31.01 24.52 -3.70
C SER A 56 31.11 23.37 -2.70
N PRO A 57 30.62 22.17 -3.04
CA PRO A 57 30.57 21.03 -2.13
C PRO A 57 31.97 20.50 -1.81
N SER A 58 32.37 20.63 -0.55
CA SER A 58 33.49 19.89 0.00
C SER A 58 33.02 18.47 0.33
N ILE A 59 33.61 17.49 -0.34
CA ILE A 59 33.45 16.07 -0.02
C ILE A 59 34.07 15.86 1.37
N LEU A 60 33.22 15.70 2.38
CA LEU A 60 33.63 15.28 3.71
C LEU A 60 33.90 13.77 3.68
N SER A 61 35.17 13.39 3.79
CA SER A 61 35.58 12.04 4.17
C SER A 61 35.22 11.83 5.65
N VAL A 62 34.16 11.09 5.93
CA VAL A 62 33.73 10.76 7.29
C VAL A 62 34.37 9.44 7.72
N SER A 63 35.48 9.54 8.44
CA SER A 63 35.98 8.46 9.30
C SER A 63 35.51 8.73 10.73
N ASP A 64 34.26 8.39 11.03
CA ASP A 64 33.79 8.14 12.39
C ASP A 64 32.56 7.22 12.28
N GLN A 65 32.74 5.93 12.61
CA GLN A 65 31.71 4.88 12.51
C GLN A 65 30.64 4.99 13.61
N SER A 66 30.10 6.18 13.81
CA SER A 66 28.83 6.35 14.52
C SER A 66 27.69 6.07 13.54
N LYS A 67 26.70 5.26 13.93
CA LYS A 67 25.51 5.01 13.11
C LYS A 67 24.96 6.36 12.64
N PRO A 68 24.71 6.56 11.33
CA PRO A 68 24.21 7.84 10.84
C PRO A 68 22.92 8.18 11.58
N ASN A 69 22.80 9.44 12.02
CA ASN A 69 21.59 9.88 12.68
C ASN A 69 20.41 9.91 11.68
N SER A 70 19.18 9.93 12.21
CA SER A 70 17.96 9.93 11.40
C SER A 70 17.89 11.07 10.38
N GLU A 71 18.47 12.23 10.69
CA GLU A 71 18.47 13.40 9.81
C GLU A 71 19.38 13.20 8.59
N THR A 72 20.56 12.62 8.79
CA THR A 72 21.49 12.25 7.70
C THR A 72 20.83 11.23 6.77
N ILE A 73 20.18 10.19 7.31
CA ILE A 73 19.48 9.18 6.51
C ILE A 73 18.36 9.82 5.69
N LEU A 74 17.55 10.67 6.32
CA LEU A 74 16.44 11.33 5.61
C LEU A 74 16.93 12.25 4.50
N ASN A 75 17.96 13.06 4.76
CA ASN A 75 18.53 13.95 3.75
C ASN A 75 19.13 13.18 2.56
N GLU A 76 19.72 12.01 2.81
CA GLU A 76 20.24 11.15 1.74
C GLU A 76 19.12 10.50 0.92
N VAL A 77 18.03 10.06 1.56
CA VAL A 77 16.83 9.59 0.83
C VAL A 77 16.25 10.70 -0.05
N ILE A 78 16.13 11.91 0.49
CA ILE A 78 15.60 13.08 -0.23
C ILE A 78 16.53 13.47 -1.39
N SER A 79 17.85 13.45 -1.20
CA SER A 79 18.82 13.78 -2.26
C SER A 79 18.80 12.76 -3.40
N ARG A 80 18.50 11.49 -3.10
CA ARG A 80 18.42 10.37 -4.05
C ARG A 80 17.01 10.07 -4.57
N GLN A 81 15.99 10.83 -4.18
CA GLN A 81 14.58 10.58 -4.54
C GLN A 81 14.38 10.27 -6.03
N LYS A 82 14.98 11.07 -6.93
CA LYS A 82 14.87 10.87 -8.39
C LYS A 82 15.53 9.57 -8.87
N SER A 83 16.70 9.21 -8.35
CA SER A 83 17.40 7.98 -8.76
C SER A 83 16.73 6.73 -8.18
N LEU A 84 16.06 6.88 -7.04
CA LEU A 84 15.23 5.85 -6.42
C LEU A 84 13.86 5.68 -7.11
N GLN A 85 13.49 6.59 -8.02
CA GLN A 85 12.20 6.59 -8.75
C GLN A 85 10.97 6.60 -7.84
N VAL A 86 11.08 7.22 -6.66
CA VAL A 86 9.98 7.38 -5.71
C VAL A 86 9.43 8.80 -5.80
N CYS A 87 8.15 9.05 -5.50
CA CYS A 87 7.56 10.40 -5.51
C CYS A 87 7.75 11.19 -6.84
N ASN A 88 7.41 10.57 -7.99
CA ASN A 88 7.75 11.08 -9.33
C ASN A 88 6.96 12.33 -9.83
N PHE A 89 6.33 13.10 -8.95
CA PHE A 89 5.60 14.34 -9.28
C PHE A 89 6.37 15.57 -8.73
N GLU A 90 5.72 16.75 -8.62
CA GLU A 90 6.31 17.95 -8.01
C GLU A 90 6.64 17.73 -6.52
N PHE A 91 7.82 17.16 -6.27
CA PHE A 91 8.32 16.81 -4.95
C PHE A 91 8.85 18.05 -4.21
N ASP A 92 8.21 18.40 -3.10
CA ASP A 92 8.65 19.46 -2.19
C ASP A 92 9.58 18.88 -1.12
N SER A 93 10.89 19.13 -1.28
CA SER A 93 11.89 18.63 -0.34
C SER A 93 11.81 19.26 1.06
N GLU A 94 11.27 20.47 1.18
CA GLU A 94 11.14 21.15 2.48
C GLU A 94 10.00 20.52 3.27
N ALA A 95 8.82 20.40 2.65
CA ALA A 95 7.70 19.67 3.22
C ALA A 95 8.07 18.21 3.53
N ALA A 96 8.82 17.55 2.65
CA ALA A 96 9.31 16.19 2.89
C ALA A 96 10.17 16.11 4.16
N ARG A 97 11.09 17.06 4.40
CA ARG A 97 11.89 17.06 5.64
C ARG A 97 11.05 17.24 6.90
N GLU A 98 10.01 18.08 6.83
CA GLU A 98 9.15 18.37 7.97
C GLU A 98 8.25 17.17 8.36
N TRP A 99 7.68 16.47 7.38
CA TRP A 99 6.62 15.47 7.61
C TRP A 99 7.10 14.02 7.51
N SER A 100 8.30 13.79 6.99
CA SER A 100 8.89 12.46 6.93
C SER A 100 9.51 12.05 8.26
N LYS A 101 9.63 10.74 8.49
CA LYS A 101 10.25 10.20 9.70
C LYS A 101 11.11 9.00 9.39
N VAL A 102 12.19 8.84 10.15
CA VAL A 102 13.06 7.66 10.10
C VAL A 102 12.88 6.90 11.41
N TYR A 103 12.54 5.63 11.28
CA TYR A 103 12.41 4.67 12.37
C TYR A 103 13.55 3.66 12.28
N THR A 104 13.90 3.03 13.40
CA THR A 104 14.94 2.00 13.46
C THR A 104 14.43 0.77 14.21
N ASN A 105 14.96 -0.40 13.87
CA ASN A 105 14.75 -1.62 14.64
C ASN A 105 16.01 -2.01 15.43
N ASP A 106 15.89 -3.01 16.30
CA ASP A 106 17.01 -3.48 17.14
C ASP A 106 18.19 -4.06 16.32
N GLN A 107 17.96 -4.37 15.05
CA GLN A 107 18.96 -4.92 14.13
C GLN A 107 19.73 -3.83 13.37
N GLY A 108 19.42 -2.54 13.62
CA GLY A 108 20.07 -1.42 12.93
C GLY A 108 19.62 -1.24 11.48
N GLN A 109 18.49 -1.84 11.08
CA GLN A 109 17.80 -1.47 9.86
C GLN A 109 16.93 -0.24 10.13
N TYR A 110 16.69 0.55 9.09
CA TYR A 110 15.89 1.75 9.17
C TYR A 110 14.71 1.70 8.22
N LEU A 111 13.57 2.18 8.69
CA LEU A 111 12.36 2.40 7.90
C LEU A 111 12.18 3.90 7.73
N VAL A 112 12.23 4.38 6.50
CA VAL A 112 11.99 5.77 6.15
C VAL A 112 10.57 5.90 5.62
N LYS A 113 9.76 6.69 6.32
CA LYS A 113 8.45 7.15 5.89
C LYS A 113 8.65 8.50 5.20
N LEU A 114 8.59 8.52 3.87
CA LEU A 114 8.85 9.70 3.06
C LEU A 114 7.52 10.31 2.61
N LEU A 115 7.25 11.56 3.00
CA LEU A 115 6.14 12.34 2.43
C LEU A 115 6.48 12.63 0.98
N CYS A 116 5.63 12.14 0.08
CA CYS A 116 5.68 12.38 -1.33
C CYS A 116 4.98 13.71 -1.66
N PHE A 117 3.70 13.84 -1.30
CA PHE A 117 2.86 15.00 -1.63
C PHE A 117 1.91 15.28 -0.47
N MET A 118 1.56 16.55 -0.25
CA MET A 118 0.50 16.93 0.68
C MET A 118 -0.67 17.51 -0.10
N ALA A 119 -1.79 16.79 -0.14
CA ALA A 119 -3.08 17.29 -0.62
C ALA A 119 -3.92 17.75 0.58
N ALA A 120 -4.98 18.53 0.34
CA ALA A 120 -5.91 19.03 1.36
C ALA A 120 -6.20 18.05 2.52
N TYR A 121 -5.44 18.18 3.61
CA TYR A 121 -5.50 17.35 4.82
C TYR A 121 -5.18 15.86 4.65
N GLN A 122 -4.43 15.44 3.63
CA GLN A 122 -3.91 14.08 3.48
C GLN A 122 -2.55 14.09 2.79
N GLY A 123 -1.58 13.36 3.35
CA GLY A 123 -0.31 13.13 2.69
C GLY A 123 -0.35 11.86 1.85
N ALA A 124 0.35 11.86 0.72
CA ALA A 124 0.79 10.65 0.04
C ALA A 124 2.19 10.32 0.57
N PHE A 125 2.40 9.08 1.01
CA PHE A 125 3.65 8.62 1.59
C PHE A 125 4.14 7.37 0.86
N THR A 126 5.45 7.27 0.71
CA THR A 126 6.15 6.05 0.29
C THR A 126 7.07 5.59 1.42
N PHE A 127 7.42 4.31 1.43
CA PHE A 127 8.31 3.73 2.43
C PHE A 127 9.59 3.22 1.81
N LEU A 128 10.71 3.36 2.52
CA LEU A 128 12.01 2.85 2.08
C LEU A 128 12.70 2.14 3.24
N GLN A 129 13.40 1.04 2.94
CA GLN A 129 14.35 0.43 3.85
C GLN A 129 15.72 1.05 3.59
N VAL A 130 16.44 1.34 4.67
CA VAL A 130 17.84 1.78 4.62
C VAL A 130 18.70 0.84 5.44
N ASP A 131 19.67 0.23 4.78
CA ASP A 131 20.72 -0.56 5.39
C ASP A 131 22.00 0.28 5.53
N THR A 132 22.42 0.48 6.78
CA THR A 132 23.60 1.29 7.15
C THR A 132 24.82 0.43 7.45
N THR A 133 24.80 -0.87 7.15
CA THR A 133 25.94 -1.77 7.39
C THR A 133 27.06 -1.58 6.35
N GLN A 134 26.74 -0.93 5.23
CA GLN A 134 27.67 -0.61 4.15
C GLN A 134 28.16 0.84 4.25
N ALA A 135 29.34 1.12 3.67
CA ALA A 135 29.93 2.46 3.68
C ALA A 135 29.05 3.48 2.91
N GLU A 136 28.39 3.03 1.85
CA GLU A 136 27.34 3.76 1.15
C GLU A 136 25.97 3.23 1.60
N LEU A 137 25.01 4.12 1.86
CA LEU A 137 23.68 3.71 2.26
C LEU A 137 23.00 2.92 1.13
N LYS A 138 22.61 1.68 1.43
CA LYS A 138 21.75 0.89 0.55
C LYS A 138 20.30 1.27 0.86
N ILE A 139 19.66 1.95 -0.08
CA ILE A 139 18.29 2.48 0.05
C ILE A 139 17.40 1.76 -0.96
N GLU A 140 16.37 1.09 -0.48
CA GLU A 140 15.45 0.30 -1.31
C GLU A 140 14.00 0.68 -1.00
N PRO A 141 13.20 1.08 -2.01
CA PRO A 141 11.77 1.31 -1.82
C PRO A 141 11.06 0.04 -1.37
N LEU A 142 10.23 0.15 -0.34
CA LEU A 142 9.26 -0.87 0.03
C LEU A 142 8.01 -0.55 -0.81
N GLU A 143 7.61 -1.45 -1.71
CA GLU A 143 6.52 -1.30 -2.70
C GLU A 143 5.13 -1.06 -2.05
N LEU A 144 4.99 0.03 -1.31
CA LEU A 144 3.82 0.47 -0.58
C LEU A 144 3.75 1.99 -0.66
N GLU A 145 2.70 2.48 -1.29
CA GLU A 145 2.30 3.88 -1.27
C GLU A 145 0.98 4.01 -0.53
N VAL A 146 0.89 4.96 0.41
CA VAL A 146 -0.32 5.17 1.20
C VAL A 146 -0.70 6.64 1.20
N ALA A 147 -2.00 6.90 0.99
CA ALA A 147 -2.59 8.19 1.31
C ALA A 147 -3.05 8.22 2.77
N GLY A 148 -3.03 9.37 3.43
CA GLY A 148 -3.49 9.55 4.81
C GLY A 148 -2.41 10.12 5.74
N PHE A 149 -2.34 9.58 6.95
CA PHE A 149 -1.34 9.93 7.97
C PHE A 149 -0.81 8.65 8.63
N PRO A 150 0.06 7.90 7.95
CA PRO A 150 0.63 6.69 8.50
C PRO A 150 1.43 6.96 9.79
N GLU A 151 1.16 6.17 10.82
CA GLU A 151 1.85 6.19 12.11
C GLU A 151 2.48 4.82 12.36
N PHE A 152 3.78 4.82 12.67
CA PHE A 152 4.52 3.61 12.97
C PHE A 152 4.81 3.52 14.46
N ASP A 153 4.42 2.41 15.08
CA ASP A 153 4.78 2.08 16.46
C ASP A 153 6.01 1.16 16.48
N PRO A 154 7.18 1.63 16.95
CA PRO A 154 8.40 0.84 16.97
C PRO A 154 8.34 -0.36 17.92
N LYS A 155 7.46 -0.36 18.93
CA LYS A 155 7.36 -1.48 19.88
C LYS A 155 6.67 -2.68 19.26
N THR A 156 5.57 -2.45 18.56
CA THR A 156 4.80 -3.50 17.88
C THR A 156 5.26 -3.74 16.45
N LYS A 157 6.06 -2.81 15.90
CA LYS A 157 6.45 -2.75 14.49
C LYS A 157 5.27 -2.65 13.53
N ILE A 158 4.16 -2.07 14.01
CA ILE A 158 2.94 -1.90 13.23
C ILE A 158 2.89 -0.47 12.68
N LEU A 159 2.72 -0.37 11.37
CA LEU A 159 2.34 0.83 10.65
C LEU A 159 0.81 0.87 10.52
N SER A 160 0.16 1.80 11.21
CA SER A 160 -1.27 2.07 11.09
C SER A 160 -1.51 3.26 10.19
N ASN A 161 -2.57 3.23 9.38
CA ASN A 161 -2.96 4.37 8.55
C ASN A 161 -4.49 4.43 8.44
N ALA A 162 -5.02 5.65 8.42
CA ALA A 162 -6.42 5.93 8.13
C ALA A 162 -6.51 6.88 6.95
N TYR A 163 -7.24 6.46 5.91
CA TYR A 163 -7.43 7.18 4.66
C TYR A 163 -8.93 7.45 4.45
N LYS A 164 -9.28 8.66 4.02
CA LYS A 164 -10.66 9.04 3.70
C LYS A 164 -10.93 8.83 2.21
N PHE A 165 -11.94 8.04 1.86
CA PHE A 165 -12.37 7.87 0.45
C PHE A 165 -13.08 9.10 -0.12
N THR A 166 -13.73 9.88 0.76
CA THR A 166 -14.48 11.07 0.39
C THR A 166 -13.99 12.27 1.19
N GLY A 167 -14.13 13.48 0.65
CA GLY A 167 -13.65 14.70 1.32
C GLY A 167 -14.24 14.91 2.73
N ALA A 168 -15.48 14.45 2.94
CA ALA A 168 -16.13 14.50 4.26
C ALA A 168 -15.61 13.43 5.24
N GLY A 169 -14.91 12.40 4.77
CA GLY A 169 -14.45 11.29 5.61
C GLY A 169 -15.57 10.42 6.14
N THR A 170 -16.71 10.35 5.46
CA THR A 170 -17.85 9.51 5.86
C THR A 170 -17.55 8.02 5.68
N CYS A 171 -16.69 7.68 4.73
CA CYS A 171 -16.08 6.36 4.58
C CYS A 171 -14.56 6.49 4.69
N ILE A 172 -13.97 5.69 5.58
CA ILE A 172 -12.52 5.61 5.74
C ILE A 172 -12.01 4.18 5.54
N GLN A 173 -10.79 4.05 5.03
CA GLN A 173 -10.02 2.82 5.07
C GLN A 173 -9.04 2.91 6.23
N GLU A 174 -9.07 1.93 7.13
CA GLU A 174 -8.01 1.71 8.10
C GLU A 174 -7.15 0.53 7.66
N THR A 175 -5.83 0.73 7.60
CA THR A 175 -4.89 -0.33 7.23
C THR A 175 -3.82 -0.48 8.29
N GLN A 176 -3.39 -1.71 8.53
CA GLN A 176 -2.26 -2.02 9.38
C GLN A 176 -1.25 -2.87 8.63
N HIS A 177 0.04 -2.57 8.77
CA HIS A 177 1.13 -3.33 8.18
C HIS A 177 2.20 -3.66 9.22
N TYR A 178 2.71 -4.89 9.21
CA TYR A 178 3.84 -5.31 10.04
C TYR A 178 5.15 -5.08 9.30
N TRP A 179 6.09 -4.36 9.89
CA TRP A 179 7.44 -4.23 9.35
C TRP A 179 8.32 -5.39 9.84
N ASN A 180 8.72 -6.27 8.93
CA ASN A 180 9.55 -7.43 9.24
C ASN A 180 11.06 -7.19 9.06
N GLY A 181 11.47 -5.94 8.79
CA GLY A 181 12.83 -5.58 8.42
C GLY A 181 12.97 -5.30 6.94
N ASP A 182 12.49 -6.22 6.10
CA ASP A 182 12.68 -6.19 4.64
C ASP A 182 11.45 -5.72 3.85
N GLY A 183 10.31 -5.56 4.53
CA GLY A 183 9.06 -5.15 3.90
C GLY A 183 7.93 -4.87 4.88
N LEU A 184 6.87 -4.27 4.36
CA LEU A 184 5.64 -3.98 5.09
C LEU A 184 4.57 -5.00 4.67
N ARG A 185 4.22 -5.92 5.56
CA ARG A 185 3.22 -6.96 5.31
C ARG A 185 1.85 -6.49 5.76
N LEU A 186 0.85 -6.54 4.87
CA LEU A 186 -0.52 -6.20 5.22
C LEU A 186 -1.06 -7.14 6.31
N ILE A 187 -1.50 -6.55 7.42
CA ILE A 187 -2.17 -7.24 8.52
C ILE A 187 -3.68 -7.16 8.31
N SER A 188 -4.18 -5.94 8.12
CA SER A 188 -5.59 -5.65 8.03
C SER A 188 -5.85 -4.46 7.11
N SER A 189 -7.01 -4.46 6.47
CA SER A 189 -7.55 -3.37 5.65
C SER A 189 -9.07 -3.36 5.78
N GLN A 190 -9.60 -2.44 6.57
CA GLN A 190 -11.01 -2.37 6.93
C GLN A 190 -11.66 -1.09 6.40
N LEU A 191 -12.90 -1.21 5.93
CA LEU A 191 -13.74 -0.08 5.55
C LEU A 191 -14.64 0.30 6.73
N ILE A 192 -14.41 1.47 7.30
CA ILE A 192 -15.15 1.97 8.45
C ILE A 192 -16.16 3.03 8.00
N ASP A 193 -17.43 2.74 8.28
CA ASP A 193 -18.54 3.67 8.15
C ASP A 193 -18.49 4.68 9.31
N GLN A 194 -18.01 5.90 9.05
CA GLN A 194 -18.10 7.00 10.05
C GLN A 194 -19.54 7.51 10.18
N VAL A 195 -20.36 7.25 9.16
CA VAL A 195 -21.82 7.43 9.15
C VAL A 195 -22.42 6.13 8.63
N PRO A 196 -23.56 5.65 9.17
CA PRO A 196 -24.16 4.38 8.76
C PRO A 196 -24.26 4.23 7.24
N ASN A 197 -23.74 3.12 6.70
CA ASN A 197 -23.73 2.75 5.28
C ASN A 197 -22.93 3.64 4.32
N ALA A 198 -22.18 4.64 4.80
CA ALA A 198 -21.47 5.58 3.92
C ALA A 198 -20.49 4.90 2.95
N CYS A 199 -19.77 3.85 3.36
CA CYS A 199 -18.87 3.10 2.48
C CYS A 199 -19.61 2.27 1.43
N ALA A 200 -20.82 1.80 1.73
CA ALA A 200 -21.64 1.11 0.75
C ALA A 200 -22.20 2.11 -0.28
N GLU A 201 -22.72 3.24 0.19
CA GLU A 201 -23.28 4.31 -0.66
C GLU A 201 -22.22 4.98 -1.54
N SER A 202 -20.97 5.08 -1.07
CA SER A 202 -19.86 5.57 -1.88
C SER A 202 -19.33 4.55 -2.89
N GLY A 203 -19.88 3.33 -2.91
CA GLY A 203 -19.40 2.22 -3.73
C GLY A 203 -18.08 1.61 -3.25
N ALA A 204 -17.51 2.02 -2.11
CA ALA A 204 -16.23 1.50 -1.62
C ALA A 204 -16.27 0.00 -1.29
N ARG A 205 -17.46 -0.53 -0.93
CA ARG A 205 -17.67 -1.96 -0.69
C ARG A 205 -18.00 -2.77 -1.95
N SER A 206 -18.22 -2.11 -3.09
CA SER A 206 -18.55 -2.74 -4.36
C SER A 206 -17.35 -2.61 -5.30
N PRO A 207 -16.52 -3.65 -5.46
CA PRO A 207 -15.38 -3.56 -6.36
C PRO A 207 -15.84 -3.25 -7.78
N SER A 208 -15.10 -2.40 -8.47
CA SER A 208 -15.23 -2.27 -9.92
C SER A 208 -14.86 -3.58 -10.62
N ASP A 209 -15.28 -3.77 -11.87
CA ASP A 209 -14.93 -4.98 -12.65
C ASP A 209 -13.40 -5.20 -12.73
N ASN A 210 -12.62 -4.13 -12.76
CA ASN A 210 -11.15 -4.17 -12.79
C ASN A 210 -10.51 -4.52 -11.44
N GLN A 211 -11.31 -4.61 -10.38
CA GLN A 211 -10.89 -4.96 -9.01
C GLN A 211 -11.65 -6.19 -8.47
N LEU A 212 -12.53 -6.78 -9.29
CA LEU A 212 -13.36 -7.90 -8.87
C LEU A 212 -12.57 -9.21 -8.88
N ILE A 213 -12.67 -9.95 -7.79
CA ILE A 213 -12.18 -11.32 -7.66
C ILE A 213 -13.34 -12.29 -7.92
N THR A 214 -13.13 -13.20 -8.86
CA THR A 214 -14.02 -14.34 -9.14
C THR A 214 -13.22 -15.64 -9.08
N THR A 215 -13.86 -16.80 -9.28
CA THR A 215 -13.15 -18.09 -9.36
C THR A 215 -12.25 -18.22 -10.60
N ASN A 216 -12.44 -17.35 -11.62
CA ASN A 216 -11.73 -17.44 -12.89
C ASN A 216 -10.99 -16.15 -13.28
N SER A 217 -11.12 -15.07 -12.51
CA SER A 217 -10.49 -13.77 -12.80
C SER A 217 -10.14 -12.98 -11.55
N VAL A 218 -9.13 -12.12 -11.68
CA VAL A 218 -8.82 -11.04 -10.73
C VAL A 218 -8.64 -9.77 -11.55
N GLY A 219 -9.64 -8.89 -11.49
CA GLY A 219 -9.72 -7.73 -12.36
C GLY A 219 -9.60 -8.13 -13.84
N THR A 220 -8.66 -7.49 -14.53
CA THR A 220 -8.37 -7.75 -15.94
C THR A 220 -7.80 -9.16 -16.20
N ALA A 221 -7.05 -9.74 -15.26
CA ALA A 221 -6.41 -11.04 -15.47
C ALA A 221 -7.41 -12.20 -15.34
N LYS A 222 -7.32 -13.15 -16.28
CA LYS A 222 -8.22 -14.31 -16.35
C LYS A 222 -7.43 -15.60 -16.50
N LEU A 223 -7.89 -16.67 -15.85
CA LEU A 223 -7.33 -18.01 -16.06
C LEU A 223 -7.53 -18.44 -17.52
N GLY A 224 -6.48 -18.97 -18.14
CA GLY A 224 -6.45 -19.40 -19.54
C GLY A 224 -6.08 -18.30 -20.56
N MET A 225 -6.13 -17.02 -20.17
CA MET A 225 -5.61 -15.91 -20.98
C MET A 225 -4.09 -16.02 -21.11
N THR A 226 -3.55 -15.56 -22.24
CA THR A 226 -2.10 -15.47 -22.47
C THR A 226 -1.51 -14.20 -21.84
N LEU A 227 -0.21 -14.22 -21.53
CA LEU A 227 0.50 -13.01 -21.07
C LEU A 227 0.40 -11.85 -22.08
N GLY A 228 0.38 -12.14 -23.38
CA GLY A 228 0.26 -11.14 -24.44
C GLY A 228 -1.07 -10.41 -24.43
N GLU A 229 -2.17 -11.14 -24.28
CA GLU A 229 -3.52 -10.56 -24.13
C GLU A 229 -3.61 -9.68 -22.90
N LEU A 230 -3.09 -10.13 -21.76
CA LEU A 230 -3.11 -9.34 -20.54
C LEU A 230 -2.31 -8.03 -20.67
N LYS A 231 -1.14 -8.07 -21.31
CA LYS A 231 -0.34 -6.88 -21.60
C LYS A 231 -1.10 -5.87 -22.45
N GLN A 232 -1.83 -6.35 -23.45
CA GLN A 232 -2.65 -5.50 -24.30
C GLN A 232 -3.79 -4.83 -23.50
N ASP A 233 -4.47 -5.58 -22.63
CA ASP A 233 -5.59 -5.08 -21.85
C ASP A 233 -5.16 -4.08 -20.74
N LEU A 234 -3.99 -4.28 -20.14
CA LEU A 234 -3.47 -3.37 -19.10
C LEU A 234 -2.78 -2.12 -19.67
N GLY A 235 -2.30 -2.18 -20.91
CA GLY A 235 -1.62 -1.07 -21.57
C GLY A 235 -0.16 -0.86 -21.13
N GLU A 236 0.44 0.24 -21.59
CA GLU A 236 1.88 0.51 -21.49
C GLU A 236 2.35 0.89 -20.08
N ASP A 237 1.44 1.35 -19.21
CA ASP A 237 1.75 1.74 -17.83
C ASP A 237 1.96 0.53 -16.89
N ALA A 238 1.63 -0.68 -17.35
CA ALA A 238 1.85 -1.89 -16.60
C ALA A 238 3.24 -2.49 -16.85
N THR A 239 3.89 -2.91 -15.77
CA THR A 239 5.19 -3.58 -15.80
C THR A 239 5.04 -5.05 -15.43
N PHE A 240 5.88 -5.88 -16.06
CA PHE A 240 5.83 -7.33 -15.95
C PHE A 240 7.23 -7.83 -15.63
N LYS A 241 7.46 -8.19 -14.37
CA LYS A 241 8.78 -8.60 -13.88
C LYS A 241 8.77 -10.08 -13.50
N ALA A 242 9.76 -10.82 -13.99
CA ALA A 242 9.99 -12.19 -13.57
C ALA A 242 10.18 -12.26 -12.05
N THR A 243 9.50 -13.21 -11.39
CA THR A 243 9.49 -13.31 -9.94
C THR A 243 9.36 -14.76 -9.49
N PRO A 244 10.10 -15.20 -8.43
CA PRO A 244 9.89 -16.52 -7.86
C PRO A 244 8.55 -16.56 -7.10
N LEU A 245 7.77 -17.61 -7.32
CA LEU A 245 6.49 -17.86 -6.67
C LEU A 245 6.56 -18.94 -5.58
N GLY A 246 7.77 -19.34 -5.19
CA GLY A 246 8.04 -20.42 -4.25
C GLY A 246 8.29 -21.77 -4.94
N VAL A 247 8.54 -22.80 -4.12
CA VAL A 247 9.02 -24.10 -4.60
C VAL A 247 8.02 -24.83 -5.50
N ASP A 248 6.72 -24.68 -5.27
CA ASP A 248 5.69 -25.43 -6.01
C ASP A 248 5.30 -24.76 -7.33
N ALA A 249 5.38 -23.43 -7.38
CA ALA A 249 4.95 -22.64 -8.53
C ALA A 249 6.12 -22.25 -9.45
N GLY A 250 7.36 -22.33 -8.96
CA GLY A 250 8.55 -22.00 -9.74
C GLY A 250 8.65 -20.49 -9.98
N GLU A 251 8.95 -20.11 -11.23
CA GLU A 251 9.02 -18.72 -11.66
C GLU A 251 7.70 -18.27 -12.31
N GLY A 252 7.30 -17.04 -12.02
CA GLY A 252 6.11 -16.40 -12.57
C GLY A 252 6.37 -14.94 -12.91
N ILE A 253 5.29 -14.16 -13.00
CA ILE A 253 5.35 -12.73 -13.33
C ILE A 253 4.64 -11.93 -12.24
N LYS A 254 5.35 -10.94 -11.68
CA LYS A 254 4.76 -9.87 -10.89
C LYS A 254 4.26 -8.78 -11.83
N VAL A 255 2.98 -8.45 -11.71
CA VAL A 255 2.35 -7.38 -12.48
C VAL A 255 2.17 -6.17 -11.58
N THR A 256 2.70 -5.03 -12.02
CA THR A 256 2.63 -3.76 -11.28
C THR A 256 2.13 -2.68 -12.22
N GLN A 257 1.21 -1.84 -11.76
CA GLN A 257 0.70 -0.68 -12.51
C GLN A 257 0.61 0.52 -11.59
N TYR A 258 1.09 1.69 -12.04
CA TYR A 258 1.14 2.91 -11.22
C TYR A 258 1.78 2.68 -9.83
N GLY A 259 2.91 1.97 -9.79
CA GLY A 259 3.63 1.65 -8.54
C GLY A 259 2.99 0.56 -7.66
N ASN A 260 1.78 0.12 -7.96
CA ASN A 260 1.05 -0.85 -7.16
C ASN A 260 1.15 -2.25 -7.76
N VAL A 261 1.54 -3.24 -6.94
CA VAL A 261 1.45 -4.66 -7.35
C VAL A 261 -0.02 -5.02 -7.49
N LEU A 262 -0.43 -5.48 -8.66
CA LEU A 262 -1.80 -5.89 -8.93
C LEU A 262 -2.02 -7.34 -8.51
N TYR A 263 -1.16 -8.24 -9.00
CA TYR A 263 -1.20 -9.68 -8.72
C TYR A 263 0.09 -10.36 -9.21
N LEU A 264 0.27 -11.60 -8.75
CA LEU A 264 1.32 -12.53 -9.17
C LEU A 264 0.72 -13.60 -10.08
N LEU A 265 1.35 -13.85 -11.22
CA LEU A 265 0.88 -14.77 -12.25
C LEU A 265 1.75 -16.03 -12.31
N GLY A 266 1.11 -17.19 -12.21
CA GLY A 266 1.71 -18.48 -12.56
C GLY A 266 1.23 -18.98 -13.93
N PHE A 267 2.08 -19.75 -14.60
CA PHE A 267 1.87 -20.18 -15.98
C PHE A 267 1.91 -21.71 -16.10
N ALA A 268 1.22 -22.22 -17.14
CA ALA A 268 1.28 -23.63 -17.48
C ALA A 268 2.73 -24.08 -17.76
N GLU A 269 3.04 -25.32 -17.35
CA GLU A 269 4.23 -26.07 -17.76
C GLU A 269 5.59 -25.60 -17.22
N GLN A 270 5.71 -24.52 -16.43
CA GLN A 270 7.00 -23.98 -15.94
C GLN A 270 8.08 -23.86 -17.04
N LYS A 271 7.69 -23.87 -18.32
CA LYS A 271 8.61 -23.91 -19.45
C LYS A 271 9.17 -22.50 -19.61
N GLN A 272 10.40 -22.35 -19.14
CA GLN A 272 11.17 -21.15 -19.41
C GLN A 272 11.59 -21.14 -20.90
N PRO A 273 11.56 -19.97 -21.56
CA PRO A 273 11.14 -18.67 -21.02
C PRO A 273 9.61 -18.48 -20.99
N ILE A 274 9.10 -17.75 -20.00
CA ILE A 274 7.73 -17.22 -20.04
C ILE A 274 7.62 -16.24 -21.23
N THR A 275 6.67 -16.48 -22.14
CA THR A 275 6.47 -15.67 -23.36
C THR A 275 5.08 -15.07 -23.41
N ASN A 276 4.82 -14.19 -24.38
CA ASN A 276 3.48 -13.64 -24.60
C ASN A 276 2.43 -14.72 -24.94
N ASN A 277 2.83 -15.93 -25.35
CA ASN A 277 1.91 -17.04 -25.62
C ASN A 277 1.68 -17.93 -24.39
N SER A 278 2.41 -17.71 -23.29
CA SER A 278 2.26 -18.50 -22.07
C SER A 278 0.89 -18.24 -21.45
N GLN A 279 0.15 -19.32 -21.18
CA GLN A 279 -1.18 -19.25 -20.56
C GLN A 279 -1.08 -19.11 -19.05
N ILE A 280 -1.86 -18.16 -18.50
CA ILE A 280 -2.02 -17.94 -17.08
C ILE A 280 -2.84 -19.08 -16.48
N THR A 281 -2.26 -19.80 -15.52
CA THR A 281 -2.93 -20.92 -14.82
C THR A 281 -3.13 -20.66 -13.34
N MET A 282 -2.51 -19.60 -12.82
CA MET A 282 -2.63 -19.19 -11.43
C MET A 282 -2.57 -17.67 -11.34
N ILE A 283 -3.46 -17.09 -10.53
CA ILE A 283 -3.45 -15.66 -10.21
C ILE A 283 -3.53 -15.53 -8.70
N THR A 284 -2.52 -14.94 -8.08
CA THR A 284 -2.47 -14.65 -6.65
C THR A 284 -2.57 -13.16 -6.43
N VAL A 285 -3.49 -12.73 -5.55
CA VAL A 285 -3.69 -11.33 -5.19
C VAL A 285 -3.63 -11.14 -3.68
N ASP A 286 -2.76 -10.23 -3.26
CA ASP A 286 -2.60 -9.72 -1.90
C ASP A 286 -2.89 -8.21 -1.80
N ASN A 287 -3.20 -7.57 -2.93
CA ASN A 287 -3.55 -6.15 -2.98
C ASN A 287 -4.96 -5.91 -2.39
N PRO A 288 -5.10 -5.06 -1.35
CA PRO A 288 -6.36 -4.81 -0.69
C PRO A 288 -7.38 -4.01 -1.52
N SER A 289 -7.03 -3.55 -2.71
CA SER A 289 -7.97 -2.91 -3.63
C SER A 289 -8.87 -3.94 -4.34
N TYR A 290 -8.46 -5.21 -4.39
CA TYR A 290 -9.22 -6.28 -5.03
C TYR A 290 -10.13 -6.97 -4.04
N ARG A 291 -11.39 -7.19 -4.43
CA ARG A 291 -12.43 -7.74 -3.57
C ARG A 291 -13.37 -8.65 -4.34
N THR A 292 -14.00 -9.59 -3.67
CA THR A 292 -15.15 -10.32 -4.21
C THR A 292 -16.40 -9.43 -4.22
N THR A 293 -17.50 -9.90 -4.82
CA THR A 293 -18.81 -9.24 -4.75
C THR A 293 -19.34 -9.09 -3.32
N ALA A 294 -18.84 -9.88 -2.37
CA ALA A 294 -19.16 -9.78 -0.95
C ALA A 294 -18.24 -8.81 -0.18
N GLY A 295 -17.34 -8.11 -0.88
CA GLY A 295 -16.38 -7.19 -0.25
C GLY A 295 -15.22 -7.88 0.47
N ILE A 296 -14.98 -9.18 0.20
CA ILE A 296 -13.91 -9.96 0.86
C ILE A 296 -12.65 -9.98 -0.01
N GLY A 297 -11.48 -9.74 0.58
CA GLY A 297 -10.20 -9.81 -0.11
C GLY A 297 -9.02 -9.76 0.85
N ALA A 298 -7.82 -9.45 0.33
CA ALA A 298 -6.64 -9.29 1.17
C ALA A 298 -6.79 -8.15 2.19
N GLY A 299 -6.38 -8.41 3.43
CA GLY A 299 -6.54 -7.56 4.60
C GLY A 299 -7.92 -7.64 5.27
N THR A 300 -8.91 -8.33 4.70
CA THR A 300 -10.22 -8.48 5.36
C THR A 300 -10.07 -9.29 6.65
N PRO A 301 -10.54 -8.78 7.81
CA PRO A 301 -10.55 -9.54 9.06
C PRO A 301 -11.38 -10.81 8.95
N LEU A 302 -10.91 -11.88 9.59
CA LEU A 302 -11.57 -13.19 9.47
C LEU A 302 -12.98 -13.18 10.06
N LYS A 303 -13.24 -12.36 11.09
CA LYS A 303 -14.58 -12.16 11.65
C LYS A 303 -15.58 -11.64 10.60
N GLU A 304 -15.15 -10.70 9.77
CA GLU A 304 -15.97 -10.14 8.69
C GLU A 304 -16.17 -11.16 7.57
N ALA A 305 -15.10 -11.84 7.16
CA ALA A 305 -15.20 -12.90 6.14
C ALA A 305 -16.09 -14.07 6.58
N VAL A 306 -16.07 -14.44 7.86
CA VAL A 306 -16.97 -15.48 8.43
C VAL A 306 -18.44 -15.06 8.35
N ALA A 307 -18.75 -13.77 8.51
CA ALA A 307 -20.13 -13.29 8.35
C ALA A 307 -20.64 -13.45 6.90
N ALA A 308 -19.76 -13.33 5.91
CA ALA A 308 -20.11 -13.50 4.49
C ALA A 308 -20.09 -14.97 4.03
N TYR A 309 -19.07 -15.72 4.46
CA TYR A 309 -18.73 -17.05 3.91
C TYR A 309 -18.88 -18.20 4.91
N GLY A 310 -19.46 -17.94 6.07
CA GLY A 310 -19.65 -18.94 7.12
C GLY A 310 -18.36 -19.31 7.84
N GLN A 311 -18.43 -20.33 8.69
CA GLN A 311 -17.33 -20.73 9.57
C GLN A 311 -16.01 -20.93 8.80
N ALA A 312 -14.94 -20.35 9.32
CA ALA A 312 -13.59 -20.55 8.81
C ALA A 312 -12.93 -21.74 9.53
N THR A 313 -12.25 -22.56 8.74
CA THR A 313 -11.32 -23.60 9.18
C THR A 313 -9.93 -23.18 8.70
N LEU A 314 -8.99 -23.03 9.64
CA LEU A 314 -7.59 -22.72 9.35
C LEU A 314 -6.76 -23.97 9.50
N SER A 315 -5.83 -24.19 8.58
CA SER A 315 -4.95 -25.36 8.62
C SER A 315 -3.56 -25.06 8.10
N TYR A 316 -2.53 -25.66 8.70
CA TYR A 316 -1.16 -25.62 8.18
C TYR A 316 -0.54 -27.02 8.19
N ASN A 317 0.51 -27.20 7.38
CA ASN A 317 1.32 -28.42 7.35
C ASN A 317 2.83 -28.07 7.37
N TRP A 318 3.60 -28.69 8.27
CA TRP A 318 5.05 -28.48 8.39
C TRP A 318 5.86 -28.96 7.17
N ASN A 319 5.46 -30.07 6.53
CA ASN A 319 6.05 -30.52 5.27
C ASN A 319 5.76 -29.56 4.11
N ASN A 320 4.81 -28.64 4.29
CA ASN A 320 4.43 -27.63 3.31
C ASN A 320 4.86 -26.22 3.72
N GLU A 321 6.06 -26.10 4.31
CA GLU A 321 6.69 -24.85 4.76
C GLU A 321 5.92 -24.12 5.87
N GLY A 322 5.02 -24.81 6.58
CA GLY A 322 4.22 -24.20 7.66
C GLY A 322 3.25 -23.12 7.13
N ARG A 323 2.82 -23.23 5.87
CA ARG A 323 1.89 -22.30 5.26
C ARG A 323 0.47 -22.55 5.76
N GLU A 324 -0.11 -21.59 6.49
CA GLU A 324 -1.52 -21.61 6.91
C GLU A 324 -2.50 -21.18 5.80
N TYR A 325 -3.52 -22.00 5.61
CA TYR A 325 -4.61 -21.80 4.66
C TYR A 325 -5.93 -21.63 5.41
N ILE A 326 -6.86 -20.91 4.77
CA ILE A 326 -8.21 -20.71 5.26
C ILE A 326 -9.17 -21.39 4.28
N LYS A 327 -10.07 -22.20 4.81
CA LYS A 327 -11.22 -22.73 4.09
C LYS A 327 -12.50 -22.23 4.76
N PHE A 328 -13.39 -21.66 3.96
CA PHE A 328 -14.70 -21.23 4.44
C PHE A 328 -15.76 -22.31 4.18
N ALA A 329 -16.87 -22.25 4.90
CA ALA A 329 -17.99 -23.18 4.72
C ALA A 329 -18.69 -23.01 3.36
N GLN A 330 -18.69 -21.80 2.79
CA GLN A 330 -19.31 -21.47 1.51
C GLN A 330 -18.54 -20.35 0.78
N GLY A 331 -18.95 -20.05 -0.46
CA GLY A 331 -18.40 -18.96 -1.26
C GLY A 331 -17.00 -19.27 -1.82
N LEU A 332 -16.26 -18.20 -2.18
CA LEU A 332 -15.02 -18.32 -2.95
C LEU A 332 -14.00 -19.25 -2.29
N GLY A 333 -13.87 -19.24 -0.97
CA GLY A 333 -12.93 -20.11 -0.25
C GLY A 333 -13.38 -21.57 -0.06
N ALA A 334 -14.57 -21.93 -0.54
CA ALA A 334 -15.06 -23.31 -0.61
C ALA A 334 -14.94 -23.89 -2.03
N ASP A 335 -14.72 -23.04 -3.04
CA ASP A 335 -14.69 -23.42 -4.45
C ASP A 335 -13.42 -24.19 -4.81
N THR A 336 -13.55 -25.13 -5.76
CA THR A 336 -12.40 -25.85 -6.29
C THR A 336 -11.48 -24.89 -7.04
N GLY A 337 -10.17 -24.99 -6.78
CA GLY A 337 -9.19 -24.13 -7.44
C GLY A 337 -8.99 -22.77 -6.77
N VAL A 338 -9.64 -22.49 -5.65
CA VAL A 338 -9.38 -21.28 -4.85
C VAL A 338 -8.64 -21.64 -3.57
N TRP A 339 -7.50 -21.01 -3.34
CA TRP A 339 -6.71 -21.13 -2.11
C TRP A 339 -6.63 -19.78 -1.41
N ILE A 340 -6.98 -19.74 -0.14
CA ILE A 340 -6.90 -18.53 0.68
C ILE A 340 -5.82 -18.72 1.72
N ARG A 341 -4.87 -17.78 1.79
CA ARG A 341 -3.82 -17.75 2.81
C ARG A 341 -4.24 -16.79 3.92
N SER A 342 -3.93 -17.14 5.16
CA SER A 342 -4.07 -16.21 6.27
C SER A 342 -3.03 -15.09 6.17
N ASN A 343 -3.20 -14.04 6.98
CA ASN A 343 -2.23 -12.98 7.18
C ASN A 343 -1.06 -13.40 8.10
N GLN A 344 -0.76 -14.70 8.18
CA GLN A 344 0.42 -15.25 8.84
C GLN A 344 1.68 -14.46 8.43
N TRP A 345 2.27 -13.76 9.39
CA TRP A 345 3.37 -12.82 9.10
C TRP A 345 4.75 -13.38 9.43
N THR A 346 4.86 -14.44 10.24
CA THR A 346 6.10 -15.21 10.47
C THR A 346 5.83 -16.72 10.38
N LEU A 347 6.89 -17.54 10.39
CA LEU A 347 6.78 -19.01 10.35
C LEU A 347 6.03 -19.61 11.55
N THR A 348 5.88 -18.86 12.65
CA THR A 348 5.30 -19.36 13.90
C THR A 348 4.09 -18.56 14.38
N GLU A 349 3.84 -17.37 13.82
CA GLU A 349 2.71 -16.53 14.20
C GLU A 349 1.56 -16.75 13.21
N PHE A 350 0.80 -17.80 13.52
CA PHE A 350 -0.40 -18.18 12.81
C PHE A 350 -1.58 -17.29 13.17
N ALA A 351 -2.52 -17.14 12.24
CA ALA A 351 -3.80 -16.51 12.52
C ALA A 351 -4.71 -17.42 13.37
N GLY A 352 -4.58 -18.75 13.21
CA GLY A 352 -5.30 -19.76 13.96
C GLY A 352 -4.73 -20.01 15.36
N ILE A 353 -5.61 -20.40 16.28
CA ILE A 353 -5.23 -20.85 17.63
C ILE A 353 -5.25 -22.38 17.64
N TYR A 354 -4.06 -22.99 17.67
CA TYR A 354 -3.86 -24.44 17.61
C TYR A 354 -3.54 -25.00 18.99
N SER A 355 -4.33 -25.98 19.46
CA SER A 355 -4.17 -26.58 20.79
C SER A 355 -3.09 -27.67 20.86
N ASP A 356 -2.77 -28.31 19.74
CA ASP A 356 -1.70 -29.29 19.62
C ASP A 356 -0.94 -29.01 18.32
N THR A 357 0.31 -28.53 18.41
CA THR A 357 1.14 -28.15 17.27
C THR A 357 2.16 -29.22 16.89
N LYS A 358 2.08 -30.40 17.53
CA LYS A 358 3.05 -31.50 17.34
C LYS A 358 2.75 -32.37 16.12
N SER A 359 1.55 -32.29 15.57
CA SER A 359 1.18 -33.03 14.37
C SER A 359 1.78 -32.38 13.12
N GLU A 360 1.99 -33.17 12.07
CA GLU A 360 2.45 -32.66 10.78
C GLU A 360 1.41 -31.73 10.14
N PHE A 361 0.14 -32.12 10.21
CA PHE A 361 -1.02 -31.34 9.79
C PHE A 361 -1.81 -30.90 11.02
N ASN A 362 -2.16 -29.62 11.08
CA ASN A 362 -2.88 -29.04 12.20
C ASN A 362 -4.05 -28.23 11.66
N GLU A 363 -5.21 -28.33 12.31
CA GLU A 363 -6.44 -27.65 11.93
C GLU A 363 -7.12 -27.01 13.15
N THR A 364 -7.76 -25.86 12.97
CA THR A 364 -8.54 -25.18 13.99
C THR A 364 -9.66 -24.34 13.39
N GLN A 365 -10.70 -24.11 14.17
CA GLN A 365 -11.75 -23.12 13.87
C GLN A 365 -11.65 -21.87 14.76
N LYS A 366 -10.67 -21.85 15.67
CA LYS A 366 -10.38 -20.73 16.56
C LYS A 366 -9.27 -19.89 15.94
N TYR A 367 -9.36 -18.58 16.07
CA TYR A 367 -8.38 -17.66 15.50
C TYR A 367 -8.23 -16.43 16.39
N HIS A 368 -7.08 -15.78 16.27
CA HIS A 368 -6.77 -14.54 16.99
C HIS A 368 -7.63 -13.37 16.48
N ASP A 369 -7.81 -12.34 17.30
CA ASP A 369 -8.61 -11.17 16.92
C ASP A 369 -8.06 -10.42 15.69
N HIS A 370 -6.75 -10.49 15.45
CA HIS A 370 -6.08 -9.89 14.29
C HIS A 370 -6.06 -10.82 13.05
N ALA A 371 -6.64 -12.02 13.14
CA ALA A 371 -6.67 -12.95 12.02
C ALA A 371 -7.38 -12.32 10.81
N GLY A 372 -6.79 -12.48 9.63
CA GLY A 372 -7.32 -11.94 8.38
C GLY A 372 -6.85 -12.72 7.17
N ILE A 373 -7.36 -12.34 6.00
CA ILE A 373 -6.94 -12.89 4.72
C ILE A 373 -5.65 -12.20 4.29
N GLY A 374 -4.57 -12.96 4.08
CA GLY A 374 -3.31 -12.45 3.56
C GLY A 374 -3.30 -12.36 2.04
N SER A 375 -3.78 -13.42 1.37
CA SER A 375 -3.89 -13.45 -0.09
C SER A 375 -4.95 -14.45 -0.55
N ILE A 376 -5.41 -14.26 -1.79
CA ILE A 376 -6.31 -15.17 -2.49
C ILE A 376 -5.63 -15.61 -3.78
N THR A 377 -5.58 -16.92 -4.01
CA THR A 377 -5.09 -17.53 -5.24
C THR A 377 -6.22 -18.25 -5.95
N ILE A 378 -6.41 -17.98 -7.23
CA ILE A 378 -7.25 -18.79 -8.12
C ILE A 378 -6.36 -19.55 -9.10
N ARG A 379 -6.70 -20.81 -9.37
CA ARG A 379 -5.93 -21.69 -10.25
C ARG A 379 -6.80 -22.72 -10.96
N LYS A 380 -6.33 -23.13 -12.14
CA LYS A 380 -6.99 -24.16 -12.97
C LYS A 380 -6.64 -25.57 -12.54
#